data_AF-A0A9W9PGG3-F1
#
_entry.id   AF-A0A9W9PGG3-F1
#
_cell.length_a   1.000
_cell.length_b   1.000
_cell.length_c   1.000
_cell.angle_alpha   90.00
_cell.angle_beta   90.00
_cell.angle_gamma   90.00
#
_symmetry.space_group_name_H-M   'P 1'
#
loop_
_entity.id
_entity.type
_entity.pdbx_description
1 polymer ?
#
loop_
_entity_poly.entity_id
_entity_poly.type
_entity_poly.pdbx_seq_one_letter_code
_entity_poly.pdbx_strand_id
1 'polypeptide(L)'
;MASLMLPLLPVYASVEDVGLLPTPPMGFNNWARFECDLNETLFTKTAESMVSRGLLAAGYNRLNLDDCWMQTSRSDNGSLQWNTTLFPHGIPWLANYAHQHGFHLGIYEDAGNATCGGYPGSYRHEEQDAETFASWGIDYLKLDGCNVFAEEGRLLRDEYRVRYHQWHEIFSRMSPPLIFSESAPAYFSTDATDWARVMDWIPFYGELARHSDDVLVYSGAGSAWDSIMVNYDYQVQVARYQQPGYYNDPDFLIPDHPGLTDDEKKSHFALWASFGAPLIISAYIPDLPDTVIDFLTNKDLITVDQDPLAQQATLVSRDDRFDVLTRSLSNGDRLLTVLNRGNNTANTSISLARLGLDSKCQYSARDLWTGTKSTITDSVQVNLDSHATSVLRITPPRHCKTTPTGTVFNTASGKCLTASHNVGFEVCNAADDQVWKVSGLGSKFTLHPLSDSSKCLSASKKGSLSLVPCEGGPGTIWSHYLTGHLKNTVGGCLDASGQSASTGACDLDIAGQIFGLPSGVKLATGLR
;
A
#
# COMPACT_ATOMS: atom_id res chain seq x y z
N MET A 1 -27.11 37.24 -27.44
CA MET A 1 -26.48 36.61 -26.25
C MET A 1 -26.18 35.18 -26.62
N ALA A 2 -24.94 34.88 -26.98
CA ALA A 2 -24.51 33.51 -27.29
C ALA A 2 -24.16 32.83 -25.97
N SER A 3 -24.92 31.81 -25.58
CA SER A 3 -24.56 30.92 -24.48
C SER A 3 -23.25 30.22 -24.84
N LEU A 4 -22.19 30.51 -24.10
CA LEU A 4 -21.05 29.61 -24.00
C LEU A 4 -21.53 28.34 -23.30
N MET A 5 -21.69 27.25 -24.05
CA MET A 5 -21.61 25.92 -23.47
C MET A 5 -20.14 25.67 -23.13
N LEU A 6 -19.82 25.64 -21.83
CA LEU A 6 -18.60 24.99 -21.37
C LEU A 6 -18.74 23.49 -21.68
N PRO A 7 -17.73 22.85 -22.30
CA PRO A 7 -17.74 21.40 -22.36
C PRO A 7 -17.56 20.88 -20.93
N LEU A 8 -18.49 20.03 -20.48
CA LEU A 8 -18.26 19.17 -19.32
C LEU A 8 -17.03 18.32 -19.67
N LEU A 9 -15.93 18.55 -18.95
CA LEU A 9 -14.79 17.64 -18.98
C LEU A 9 -15.29 16.27 -18.50
N PRO A 10 -14.88 15.15 -19.13
CA PRO A 10 -15.13 13.85 -18.56
C PRO A 10 -14.39 13.80 -17.22
N VAL A 11 -15.13 13.48 -16.14
CA VAL A 11 -14.51 13.12 -14.87
C VAL A 11 -14.03 11.68 -15.04
N TYR A 12 -12.75 11.50 -14.77
CA TYR A 12 -11.98 10.30 -15.00
C TYR A 12 -11.54 9.74 -13.63
N ALA A 13 -11.24 8.45 -13.55
CA ALA A 13 -11.00 7.73 -12.29
C ALA A 13 -9.80 8.26 -11.48
N SER A 14 -9.56 7.76 -10.26
CA SER A 14 -8.50 8.21 -9.33
C SER A 14 -7.09 8.30 -9.94
N VAL A 15 -6.73 7.36 -10.82
CA VAL A 15 -5.45 7.35 -11.57
C VAL A 15 -5.41 8.43 -12.66
N GLU A 16 -6.57 8.86 -13.12
CA GLU A 16 -6.74 9.84 -14.18
C GLU A 16 -6.92 11.27 -13.63
N ASP A 17 -7.39 11.45 -12.38
CA ASP A 17 -7.37 12.70 -11.62
C ASP A 17 -6.49 12.64 -10.36
N VAL A 18 -5.17 12.63 -10.60
CA VAL A 18 -4.12 12.72 -9.57
C VAL A 18 -4.31 13.92 -8.63
N GLY A 19 -5.08 14.94 -9.02
CA GLY A 19 -5.32 16.14 -8.22
C GLY A 19 -6.14 15.89 -6.96
N LEU A 20 -6.97 14.85 -6.91
CA LEU A 20 -7.84 14.57 -5.77
C LEU A 20 -7.05 14.06 -4.55
N LEU A 21 -6.09 13.15 -4.77
CA LEU A 21 -5.21 12.62 -3.72
C LEU A 21 -3.76 12.46 -4.25
N PRO A 22 -3.00 13.56 -4.36
CA PRO A 22 -1.69 13.56 -5.00
C PRO A 22 -0.59 12.83 -4.22
N THR A 23 -0.80 12.60 -2.93
CA THR A 23 0.08 11.82 -2.03
C THR A 23 -0.79 11.00 -1.06
N PRO A 24 -0.26 9.94 -0.42
CA PRO A 24 -1.02 9.13 0.53
C PRO A 24 -1.62 10.00 1.66
N PRO A 25 -2.84 9.71 2.12
CA PRO A 25 -3.47 10.53 3.16
C PRO A 25 -2.77 10.35 4.51
N MET A 26 -2.69 11.44 5.26
CA MET A 26 -2.17 11.45 6.63
C MET A 26 -3.25 11.99 7.57
N GLY A 27 -3.48 11.33 8.71
CA GLY A 27 -4.51 11.80 9.63
C GLY A 27 -4.77 10.89 10.82
N PHE A 28 -6.01 10.89 11.26
CA PHE A 28 -6.51 10.10 12.38
C PHE A 28 -7.72 9.27 11.97
N ASN A 29 -7.87 8.08 12.58
CA ASN A 29 -9.09 7.28 12.56
C ASN A 29 -9.29 6.62 13.95
N ASN A 30 -10.52 6.56 14.46
CA ASN A 30 -10.79 6.04 15.81
C ASN A 30 -10.76 4.52 15.95
N TRP A 31 -10.89 3.74 14.86
CA TRP A 31 -11.26 2.32 14.92
C TRP A 31 -10.34 1.44 15.75
N ALA A 32 -9.06 1.34 15.39
CA ALA A 32 -8.16 0.41 16.08
C ALA A 32 -7.93 0.79 17.55
N ARG A 33 -8.14 2.05 17.95
CA ARG A 33 -7.99 2.45 19.36
C ARG A 33 -9.27 2.38 20.18
N PHE A 34 -10.41 2.74 19.58
CA PHE A 34 -11.65 3.03 20.30
C PHE A 34 -12.83 2.17 19.85
N GLU A 35 -12.77 1.56 18.67
CA GLU A 35 -13.89 0.84 18.07
C GLU A 35 -15.15 1.75 18.11
N CYS A 36 -16.26 1.28 18.69
CA CYS A 36 -17.48 2.07 18.88
C CYS A 36 -17.46 3.05 20.09
N ASP A 37 -16.40 3.10 20.92
CA ASP A 37 -16.29 4.03 22.06
C ASP A 37 -15.86 5.44 21.60
N LEU A 38 -16.74 6.08 20.83
CA LEU A 38 -16.48 7.33 20.15
C LEU A 38 -17.57 8.36 20.45
N ASN A 39 -17.21 9.64 20.36
CA ASN A 39 -18.16 10.76 20.42
C ASN A 39 -17.54 12.03 19.82
N GLU A 40 -18.33 13.08 19.65
CA GLU A 40 -17.90 14.37 19.14
C GLU A 40 -16.70 14.98 19.91
N THR A 41 -16.63 14.75 21.23
CA THR A 41 -15.53 15.24 22.07
C THR A 41 -14.21 14.55 21.76
N LEU A 42 -14.24 13.26 21.39
CA LEU A 42 -13.04 12.53 20.96
C LEU A 42 -12.41 13.23 19.75
N PHE A 43 -13.20 13.53 18.71
CA PHE A 43 -12.70 14.14 17.48
C PHE A 43 -12.20 15.58 17.71
N THR A 44 -12.95 16.39 18.46
CA THR A 44 -12.55 17.78 18.73
C THR A 44 -11.26 17.84 19.56
N LYS A 45 -11.12 17.04 20.61
CA LYS A 45 -9.87 16.95 21.40
C LYS A 45 -8.70 16.38 20.62
N THR A 46 -8.96 15.37 19.78
CA THR A 46 -7.93 14.82 18.89
C THR A 46 -7.43 15.89 17.92
N ALA A 47 -8.32 16.66 17.30
CA ALA A 47 -7.96 17.78 16.43
C ALA A 47 -7.13 18.85 17.16
N GLU A 48 -7.58 19.29 18.34
CA GLU A 48 -6.85 20.25 19.19
C GLU A 48 -5.44 19.76 19.55
N SER A 49 -5.32 18.47 19.89
CA SER A 49 -4.03 17.84 20.18
C SER A 49 -3.14 17.75 18.94
N MET A 50 -3.68 17.33 17.79
CA MET A 50 -2.94 17.28 16.54
C MET A 50 -2.42 18.66 16.10
N VAL A 51 -3.18 19.72 16.34
CA VAL A 51 -2.71 21.11 16.11
C VAL A 51 -1.60 21.47 17.10
N SER A 52 -1.88 21.37 18.40
CA SER A 52 -0.96 21.85 19.45
C SER A 52 0.35 21.07 19.53
N ARG A 53 0.33 19.80 19.13
CA ARG A 53 1.49 18.89 19.13
C ARG A 53 2.18 18.79 17.76
N GLY A 54 1.76 19.60 16.79
CA GLY A 54 2.46 19.76 15.52
C GLY A 54 2.19 18.70 14.45
N LEU A 55 1.25 17.76 14.69
CA LEU A 55 0.86 16.75 13.69
C LEU A 55 0.20 17.40 12.48
N LEU A 56 -0.72 18.37 12.66
CA LEU A 56 -1.32 19.08 11.51
C LEU A 56 -0.23 19.78 10.67
N ALA A 57 0.73 20.43 11.33
CA ALA A 57 1.85 21.09 10.66
C ALA A 57 2.81 20.11 9.96
N ALA A 58 2.85 18.84 10.41
CA ALA A 58 3.61 17.78 9.79
C ALA A 58 2.88 17.14 8.59
N GLY A 59 1.58 17.45 8.38
CA GLY A 59 0.79 16.99 7.24
C GLY A 59 -0.45 16.17 7.60
N TYR A 60 -0.64 15.81 8.88
CA TYR A 60 -1.80 15.03 9.33
C TYR A 60 -3.07 15.90 9.34
N ASN A 61 -3.78 15.94 8.21
CA ASN A 61 -4.89 16.86 7.99
C ASN A 61 -6.26 16.16 7.83
N ARG A 62 -6.37 14.87 8.15
CA ARG A 62 -7.64 14.14 8.13
C ARG A 62 -8.11 13.72 9.52
N LEU A 63 -9.41 13.82 9.74
CA LEU A 63 -10.12 13.23 10.87
C LEU A 63 -11.17 12.29 10.30
N ASN A 64 -10.90 10.99 10.29
CA ASN A 64 -11.79 9.98 9.73
C ASN A 64 -12.60 9.34 10.85
N LEU A 65 -13.92 9.51 10.77
CA LEU A 65 -14.89 8.87 11.66
C LEU A 65 -15.21 7.47 11.14
N ASP A 66 -14.92 6.45 11.95
CA ASP A 66 -15.20 5.05 11.60
C ASP A 66 -16.63 4.62 12.02
N ASP A 67 -16.92 3.32 11.98
CA ASP A 67 -18.25 2.75 12.24
C ASP A 67 -18.87 3.18 13.60
N CYS A 68 -20.14 2.86 13.81
CA CYS A 68 -20.93 3.11 15.03
C CYS A 68 -21.35 4.57 15.28
N TRP A 69 -21.19 5.46 14.30
CA TRP A 69 -21.56 6.88 14.43
C TRP A 69 -23.08 7.17 14.33
N MET A 70 -23.83 6.24 13.73
CA MET A 70 -25.22 6.42 13.32
C MET A 70 -26.24 5.80 14.30
N GLN A 71 -27.51 6.11 14.10
CA GLN A 71 -28.63 5.40 14.73
C GLN A 71 -28.73 3.97 14.16
N THR A 72 -29.32 3.06 14.93
CA THR A 72 -29.54 1.66 14.49
C THR A 72 -30.63 1.51 13.42
N SER A 73 -31.21 2.61 12.93
CA SER A 73 -32.28 2.61 11.93
C SER A 73 -32.24 3.89 11.10
N ARG A 74 -32.55 3.75 9.81
CA ARG A 74 -32.81 4.88 8.90
C ARG A 74 -34.13 5.57 9.27
N SER A 75 -34.30 6.82 8.87
CA SER A 75 -35.60 7.50 8.92
C SER A 75 -36.59 6.93 7.91
N ASP A 76 -37.87 7.29 8.01
CA ASP A 76 -38.95 6.77 7.15
C ASP A 76 -38.72 6.99 5.65
N ASN A 77 -37.95 8.02 5.27
CA ASN A 77 -37.57 8.32 3.89
C ASN A 77 -36.27 7.61 3.44
N GLY A 78 -35.75 6.68 4.24
CA GLY A 78 -34.52 5.92 3.96
C GLY A 78 -33.22 6.64 4.31
N SER A 79 -33.24 7.88 4.81
CA SER A 79 -32.00 8.61 5.11
C SER A 79 -31.31 8.10 6.38
N LEU A 80 -29.97 8.08 6.36
CA LEU A 80 -29.15 7.85 7.55
C LEU A 80 -29.40 8.94 8.60
N GLN A 81 -29.33 8.56 9.87
CA GLN A 81 -29.49 9.45 11.02
C GLN A 81 -28.27 9.29 11.93
N TRP A 82 -27.61 10.37 12.32
CA TRP A 82 -26.51 10.30 13.29
C TRP A 82 -27.03 10.03 14.70
N ASN A 83 -26.19 9.43 15.54
CA ASN A 83 -26.51 9.28 16.95
C ASN A 83 -26.39 10.63 17.67
N THR A 84 -27.51 11.24 18.07
CA THR A 84 -27.53 12.56 18.73
C THR A 84 -26.97 12.57 20.16
N THR A 85 -26.76 11.39 20.77
CA THR A 85 -26.07 11.29 22.06
C THR A 85 -24.55 11.37 21.86
N LEU A 86 -24.03 10.70 20.82
CA LEU A 86 -22.61 10.72 20.48
C LEU A 86 -22.20 12.04 19.80
N PHE A 87 -23.09 12.57 18.95
CA PHE A 87 -22.90 13.79 18.15
C PHE A 87 -24.06 14.77 18.38
N PRO A 88 -24.10 15.46 19.54
CA PRO A 88 -25.19 16.35 19.91
C PRO A 88 -25.35 17.56 18.97
N HIS A 89 -24.27 18.01 18.32
CA HIS A 89 -24.36 19.07 17.31
C HIS A 89 -24.51 18.54 15.87
N GLY A 90 -24.37 17.22 15.70
CA GLY A 90 -24.51 16.52 14.42
C GLY A 90 -23.24 16.48 13.58
N ILE A 91 -23.21 15.53 12.64
CA ILE A 91 -22.07 15.34 11.73
C ILE A 91 -21.78 16.57 10.85
N PRO A 92 -22.78 17.32 10.32
CA PRO A 92 -22.52 18.56 9.59
C PRO A 92 -21.75 19.60 10.41
N TRP A 93 -22.04 19.69 11.72
CA TRP A 93 -21.31 20.59 12.60
C TRP A 93 -19.86 20.13 12.78
N LEU A 94 -19.63 18.82 12.95
CA LEU A 94 -18.29 18.26 13.09
C LEU A 94 -17.45 18.47 11.82
N ALA A 95 -18.05 18.32 10.63
CA ALA A 95 -17.39 18.61 9.36
C ALA A 95 -16.96 20.07 9.28
N ASN A 96 -17.90 20.99 9.56
CA ASN A 96 -17.60 22.41 9.60
C ASN A 96 -16.53 22.77 10.66
N TYR A 97 -16.56 22.13 11.84
CA TYR A 97 -15.51 22.27 12.86
C TYR A 97 -14.15 21.84 12.30
N ALA A 98 -14.07 20.64 11.70
CA ALA A 98 -12.83 20.12 11.10
C ALA A 98 -12.27 21.11 10.07
N HIS A 99 -13.09 21.58 9.13
CA HIS A 99 -12.69 22.54 8.08
C HIS A 99 -12.20 23.87 8.66
N GLN A 100 -12.88 24.42 9.69
CA GLN A 100 -12.46 25.66 10.35
C GLN A 100 -11.12 25.52 11.07
N HIS A 101 -10.73 24.30 11.44
CA HIS A 101 -9.45 23.99 12.09
C HIS A 101 -8.39 23.43 11.12
N GLY A 102 -8.64 23.47 9.80
CA GLY A 102 -7.67 23.06 8.79
C GLY A 102 -7.59 21.55 8.54
N PHE A 103 -8.60 20.80 8.99
CA PHE A 103 -8.74 19.37 8.72
C PHE A 103 -9.82 19.11 7.68
N HIS A 104 -9.74 17.96 7.04
CA HIS A 104 -10.83 17.32 6.29
C HIS A 104 -11.50 16.27 7.16
N LEU A 105 -12.82 16.09 7.00
CA LEU A 105 -13.57 15.06 7.72
C LEU A 105 -13.88 13.89 6.78
N GLY A 106 -13.51 12.68 7.21
CA GLY A 106 -13.92 11.44 6.58
C GLY A 106 -15.03 10.75 7.37
N ILE A 107 -15.83 9.94 6.68
CA ILE A 107 -16.87 9.10 7.28
C ILE A 107 -16.71 7.64 6.85
N TYR A 108 -17.33 6.74 7.60
CA TYR A 108 -17.41 5.31 7.32
C TYR A 108 -18.81 4.93 6.86
N GLU A 109 -18.87 4.00 5.92
CA GLU A 109 -20.08 3.30 5.53
C GLU A 109 -19.77 1.88 5.01
N ASP A 110 -20.80 1.09 4.69
CA ASP A 110 -20.65 -0.28 4.19
C ASP A 110 -21.40 -0.51 2.86
N ALA A 111 -20.79 -1.28 1.94
CA ALA A 111 -21.38 -1.69 0.68
C ALA A 111 -22.54 -2.70 0.83
N GLY A 112 -22.66 -3.34 1.99
CA GLY A 112 -23.69 -4.33 2.32
C GLY A 112 -24.96 -3.73 2.92
N ASN A 113 -25.84 -4.63 3.40
CA ASN A 113 -27.11 -4.23 4.04
C ASN A 113 -26.92 -3.67 5.46
N ALA A 114 -25.81 -4.02 6.10
CA ALA A 114 -25.48 -3.59 7.45
C ALA A 114 -23.97 -3.38 7.55
N THR A 115 -23.55 -2.40 8.34
CA THR A 115 -22.14 -2.19 8.66
C THR A 115 -21.57 -3.37 9.43
N CYS A 116 -20.26 -3.43 9.59
CA CYS A 116 -19.61 -4.44 10.43
C CYS A 116 -20.11 -4.41 11.88
N GLY A 117 -20.41 -3.23 12.41
CA GLY A 117 -21.05 -3.00 13.71
C GLY A 117 -22.56 -3.26 13.75
N GLY A 118 -23.19 -3.65 12.63
CA GLY A 118 -24.60 -3.97 12.54
C GLY A 118 -25.54 -2.77 12.39
N TYR A 119 -25.01 -1.60 12.03
CA TYR A 119 -25.80 -0.40 11.72
C TYR A 119 -26.32 -0.46 10.27
N PRO A 120 -27.27 0.39 9.84
CA PRO A 120 -27.76 0.37 8.47
C PRO A 120 -26.64 0.60 7.44
N GLY A 121 -26.39 -0.37 6.55
CA GLY A 121 -25.45 -0.22 5.43
C GLY A 121 -26.12 0.44 4.21
N SER A 122 -25.34 0.70 3.17
CA SER A 122 -25.79 1.50 2.00
C SER A 122 -26.29 0.72 0.80
N TYR A 123 -26.40 -0.60 0.86
CA TYR A 123 -26.97 -1.36 -0.26
C TYR A 123 -28.37 -0.83 -0.64
N ARG A 124 -28.53 -0.41 -1.90
CA ARG A 124 -29.72 0.27 -2.48
C ARG A 124 -30.00 1.70 -2.01
N HIS A 125 -29.09 2.29 -1.25
CA HIS A 125 -29.12 3.69 -0.81
C HIS A 125 -27.87 4.47 -1.24
N GLU A 126 -27.04 3.91 -2.12
CA GLU A 126 -25.69 4.41 -2.42
C GLU A 126 -25.71 5.89 -2.88
N GLU A 127 -26.58 6.24 -3.82
CA GLU A 127 -26.67 7.62 -4.34
C GLU A 127 -27.24 8.59 -3.29
N GLN A 128 -28.26 8.15 -2.53
CA GLN A 128 -28.85 8.94 -1.44
C GLN A 128 -27.83 9.22 -0.32
N ASP A 129 -27.05 8.21 0.06
CA ASP A 129 -26.08 8.31 1.15
C ASP A 129 -24.87 9.15 0.70
N ALA A 130 -24.39 8.97 -0.53
CA ALA A 130 -23.35 9.83 -1.11
C ALA A 130 -23.74 11.32 -1.13
N GLU A 131 -24.97 11.64 -1.59
CA GLU A 131 -25.50 13.00 -1.56
C GLU A 131 -25.62 13.53 -0.13
N THR A 132 -26.04 12.68 0.82
CA THR A 132 -26.13 13.02 2.23
C THR A 132 -24.75 13.39 2.79
N PHE A 133 -23.73 12.57 2.56
CA PHE A 133 -22.36 12.83 3.02
C PHE A 133 -21.79 14.12 2.43
N ALA A 134 -21.97 14.37 1.14
CA ALA A 134 -21.56 15.63 0.53
C ALA A 134 -22.32 16.83 1.13
N SER A 135 -23.63 16.70 1.38
CA SER A 135 -24.42 17.77 2.00
C SER A 135 -23.98 18.09 3.43
N TRP A 136 -23.39 17.11 4.13
CA TRP A 136 -22.82 17.28 5.46
C TRP A 136 -21.40 17.85 5.43
N GLY A 137 -20.77 17.95 4.26
CA GLY A 137 -19.40 18.44 4.12
C GLY A 137 -18.33 17.37 4.34
N ILE A 138 -18.64 16.10 4.10
CA ILE A 138 -17.64 15.02 4.15
C ILE A 138 -16.72 15.10 2.93
N ASP A 139 -15.42 14.87 3.14
CA ASP A 139 -14.38 14.90 2.11
C ASP A 139 -13.91 13.50 1.68
N TYR A 140 -14.18 12.48 2.50
CA TYR A 140 -13.59 11.14 2.38
C TYR A 140 -14.60 10.09 2.85
N LEU A 141 -14.76 9.00 2.09
CA LEU A 141 -15.52 7.82 2.49
C LEU A 141 -14.60 6.60 2.61
N LYS A 142 -14.54 6.00 3.80
CA LYS A 142 -14.15 4.59 3.96
C LYS A 142 -15.38 3.74 3.71
N LEU A 143 -15.34 2.87 2.70
CA LEU A 143 -16.40 1.92 2.42
C LEU A 143 -15.92 0.52 2.76
N ASP A 144 -16.67 -0.15 3.64
CA ASP A 144 -16.43 -1.53 4.02
C ASP A 144 -17.28 -2.51 3.19
N GLY A 145 -17.23 -3.80 3.52
CA GLY A 145 -17.92 -4.87 2.77
C GLY A 145 -18.66 -5.88 3.64
N CYS A 146 -18.89 -5.60 4.93
CA CYS A 146 -19.62 -6.53 5.77
C CYS A 146 -21.05 -6.70 5.24
N ASN A 147 -21.61 -7.91 5.37
CA ASN A 147 -22.98 -8.18 4.94
C ASN A 147 -23.27 -7.85 3.45
N VAL A 148 -22.26 -7.95 2.58
CA VAL A 148 -22.44 -8.03 1.13
C VAL A 148 -22.84 -9.45 0.75
N PHE A 149 -23.97 -9.59 0.06
CA PHE A 149 -24.48 -10.88 -0.39
C PHE A 149 -24.52 -10.91 -1.92
N ALA A 150 -23.96 -11.98 -2.50
CA ALA A 150 -23.97 -12.16 -3.94
C ALA A 150 -25.40 -12.39 -4.47
N GLU A 151 -25.75 -11.70 -5.55
CA GLU A 151 -26.97 -11.99 -6.31
C GLU A 151 -26.89 -13.39 -6.96
N GLU A 152 -28.05 -14.00 -7.24
CA GLU A 152 -28.14 -15.37 -7.77
C GLU A 152 -27.29 -15.55 -9.03
N GLY A 153 -26.36 -16.52 -9.00
CA GLY A 153 -25.47 -16.84 -10.11
C GLY A 153 -24.21 -15.98 -10.23
N ARG A 154 -23.99 -15.01 -9.32
CA ARG A 154 -22.76 -14.20 -9.26
C ARG A 154 -21.80 -14.74 -8.20
N LEU A 155 -20.49 -14.73 -8.48
CA LEU A 155 -19.47 -14.99 -7.47
C LEU A 155 -19.40 -13.81 -6.49
N LEU A 156 -19.04 -14.04 -5.23
CA LEU A 156 -18.95 -12.96 -4.24
C LEU A 156 -17.96 -11.87 -4.66
N ARG A 157 -16.78 -12.24 -5.20
CA ARG A 157 -15.78 -11.29 -5.72
C ARG A 157 -16.34 -10.38 -6.83
N ASP A 158 -17.23 -10.91 -7.66
CA ASP A 158 -17.85 -10.16 -8.75
C ASP A 158 -18.99 -9.27 -8.21
N GLU A 159 -19.68 -9.66 -7.14
CA GLU A 159 -20.63 -8.79 -6.42
C GLU A 159 -19.93 -7.56 -5.86
N TYR A 160 -18.80 -7.74 -5.17
CA TYR A 160 -18.01 -6.64 -4.65
C TYR A 160 -17.58 -5.67 -5.75
N ARG A 161 -17.13 -6.21 -6.89
CA ARG A 161 -16.80 -5.38 -8.05
C ARG A 161 -17.98 -4.52 -8.50
N VAL A 162 -19.19 -5.09 -8.57
CA VAL A 162 -20.39 -4.33 -8.95
C VAL A 162 -20.69 -3.23 -7.92
N ARG A 163 -20.64 -3.55 -6.62
CA ARG A 163 -20.94 -2.57 -5.56
C ARG A 163 -19.94 -1.41 -5.52
N TYR A 164 -18.65 -1.71 -5.54
CA TYR A 164 -17.61 -0.68 -5.50
C TYR A 164 -17.57 0.13 -6.79
N HIS A 165 -17.87 -0.48 -7.95
CA HIS A 165 -18.04 0.25 -9.19
C HIS A 165 -19.20 1.25 -9.12
N GLN A 166 -20.34 0.87 -8.53
CA GLN A 166 -21.50 1.75 -8.38
C GLN A 166 -21.15 3.01 -7.57
N TRP A 167 -20.44 2.85 -6.45
CA TRP A 167 -19.92 3.96 -5.65
C TRP A 167 -18.97 4.86 -6.44
N HIS A 168 -18.02 4.25 -7.14
CA HIS A 168 -17.11 4.98 -8.03
C HIS A 168 -17.86 5.80 -9.10
N GLU A 169 -18.88 5.23 -9.74
CA GLU A 169 -19.68 5.95 -10.73
C GLU A 169 -20.44 7.13 -10.11
N ILE A 170 -20.97 6.98 -8.89
CA ILE A 170 -21.65 8.04 -8.15
C ILE A 170 -20.66 9.17 -7.87
N PHE A 171 -19.51 8.87 -7.26
CA PHE A 171 -18.49 9.87 -6.92
C PHE A 171 -17.95 10.60 -8.15
N SER A 172 -17.77 9.88 -9.28
CA SER A 172 -17.34 10.49 -10.55
C SER A 172 -18.33 11.51 -11.11
N ARG A 173 -19.60 11.51 -10.67
CA ARG A 173 -20.60 12.52 -11.07
C ARG A 173 -20.70 13.69 -10.08
N MET A 174 -20.05 13.60 -8.93
CA MET A 174 -20.09 14.62 -7.88
C MET A 174 -19.07 15.74 -8.12
N SER A 175 -19.34 16.92 -7.57
CA SER A 175 -18.43 18.07 -7.67
C SER A 175 -18.45 18.89 -6.38
N PRO A 176 -17.37 18.84 -5.56
CA PRO A 176 -16.21 17.94 -5.70
C PRO A 176 -16.57 16.47 -5.41
N PRO A 177 -15.80 15.49 -5.94
CA PRO A 177 -15.90 14.10 -5.51
C PRO A 177 -15.38 13.91 -4.08
N LEU A 178 -15.84 12.87 -3.40
CA LEU A 178 -15.23 12.40 -2.15
C LEU A 178 -14.03 11.51 -2.47
N ILE A 179 -13.00 11.53 -1.61
CA ILE A 179 -11.93 10.52 -1.64
C ILE A 179 -12.54 9.17 -1.25
N PHE A 180 -12.28 8.14 -2.05
CA PHE A 180 -12.83 6.81 -1.89
C PHE A 180 -11.77 5.83 -1.39
N SER A 181 -11.96 5.37 -0.16
CA SER A 181 -11.13 4.39 0.54
C SER A 181 -11.83 3.06 0.57
N GLU A 182 -11.26 2.09 -0.13
CA GLU A 182 -11.92 0.85 -0.46
C GLU A 182 -11.44 -0.31 0.42
N SER A 183 -12.35 -1.09 1.02
CA SER A 183 -11.97 -2.25 1.85
C SER A 183 -12.21 -3.60 1.18
N ALA A 184 -12.71 -3.62 -0.06
CA ALA A 184 -13.08 -4.84 -0.77
C ALA A 184 -12.01 -5.95 -0.76
N PRO A 185 -10.71 -5.69 -1.03
CA PRO A 185 -9.73 -6.77 -1.08
C PRO A 185 -9.50 -7.47 0.27
N ALA A 186 -9.69 -6.79 1.41
CA ALA A 186 -9.54 -7.39 2.74
C ALA A 186 -10.45 -8.62 2.94
N TYR A 187 -11.67 -8.60 2.37
CA TYR A 187 -12.65 -9.69 2.48
C TYR A 187 -12.29 -10.97 1.72
N PHE A 188 -11.25 -10.92 0.90
CA PHE A 188 -10.76 -12.05 0.11
C PHE A 188 -9.35 -12.48 0.52
N SER A 189 -8.77 -11.89 1.57
CA SER A 189 -7.39 -12.13 2.03
C SER A 189 -7.04 -13.62 2.17
N THR A 190 -8.03 -14.46 2.49
CA THR A 190 -7.86 -15.91 2.69
C THR A 190 -7.89 -16.77 1.41
N ASP A 191 -8.26 -16.21 0.26
CA ASP A 191 -8.20 -16.88 -1.05
C ASP A 191 -7.32 -16.08 -2.01
N ALA A 192 -6.13 -16.59 -2.29
CA ALA A 192 -5.14 -15.88 -3.10
C ALA A 192 -5.59 -15.61 -4.55
N THR A 193 -6.47 -16.45 -5.12
CA THR A 193 -6.99 -16.23 -6.48
C THR A 193 -8.03 -15.11 -6.45
N ASP A 194 -9.04 -15.20 -5.58
CA ASP A 194 -10.09 -14.18 -5.49
C ASP A 194 -9.52 -12.82 -5.06
N TRP A 195 -8.63 -12.81 -4.07
CA TRP A 195 -7.91 -11.61 -3.64
C TRP A 195 -7.18 -10.94 -4.81
N ALA A 196 -6.44 -11.74 -5.59
CA ALA A 196 -5.72 -11.21 -6.74
C ALA A 196 -6.65 -10.66 -7.81
N ARG A 197 -7.82 -11.28 -8.04
CA ARG A 197 -8.84 -10.79 -8.97
C ARG A 197 -9.51 -9.50 -8.48
N VAL A 198 -9.63 -9.30 -7.17
CA VAL A 198 -10.15 -8.07 -6.57
C VAL A 198 -9.14 -6.92 -6.67
N MET A 199 -7.89 -7.15 -6.29
CA MET A 199 -6.79 -6.18 -6.45
C MET A 199 -6.60 -5.69 -7.89
N ASP A 200 -7.09 -6.48 -8.84
CA ASP A 200 -6.97 -6.30 -10.26
C ASP A 200 -7.90 -5.22 -10.85
N TRP A 201 -8.97 -4.87 -10.13
CA TRP A 201 -9.89 -3.79 -10.50
C TRP A 201 -9.96 -2.66 -9.49
N ILE A 202 -9.59 -2.91 -8.23
CA ILE A 202 -9.65 -1.92 -7.14
C ILE A 202 -8.98 -0.57 -7.49
N PRO A 203 -7.79 -0.50 -8.14
CA PRO A 203 -7.10 0.78 -8.35
C PRO A 203 -7.77 1.68 -9.38
N PHE A 204 -8.82 1.21 -10.04
CA PHE A 204 -9.60 2.00 -11.00
C PHE A 204 -10.84 2.63 -10.38
N TYR A 205 -11.17 2.32 -9.12
CA TYR A 205 -12.41 2.76 -8.48
C TYR A 205 -12.19 3.81 -7.40
N GLY A 206 -11.21 3.65 -6.50
CA GLY A 206 -10.90 4.63 -5.47
C GLY A 206 -9.44 5.08 -5.46
N GLU A 207 -9.10 5.93 -4.50
CA GLU A 207 -7.77 6.52 -4.34
C GLU A 207 -6.88 5.72 -3.38
N LEU A 208 -7.45 4.78 -2.62
CA LEU A 208 -6.70 3.87 -1.77
C LEU A 208 -7.52 2.62 -1.44
N ALA A 209 -6.84 1.51 -1.19
CA ALA A 209 -7.52 0.30 -0.75
C ALA A 209 -6.77 -0.48 0.33
N ARG A 210 -7.53 -0.90 1.34
CA ARG A 210 -7.14 -1.92 2.33
C ARG A 210 -7.08 -3.27 1.65
N HIS A 211 -6.01 -4.03 1.86
CA HIS A 211 -5.79 -5.31 1.16
C HIS A 211 -5.44 -6.49 2.07
N SER A 212 -5.50 -6.29 3.37
CA SER A 212 -5.31 -7.32 4.39
C SER A 212 -6.35 -7.19 5.49
N ASP A 213 -6.38 -8.18 6.38
CA ASP A 213 -7.09 -8.10 7.66
C ASP A 213 -6.63 -6.87 8.48
N ASP A 214 -7.42 -6.53 9.49
CA ASP A 214 -7.18 -5.38 10.35
C ASP A 214 -5.89 -5.53 11.18
N VAL A 215 -5.16 -4.43 11.38
CA VAL A 215 -4.21 -4.35 12.50
C VAL A 215 -4.97 -4.55 13.81
N LEU A 216 -4.30 -5.12 14.81
CA LEU A 216 -4.94 -5.46 16.07
C LEU A 216 -5.54 -4.21 16.75
N VAL A 217 -6.83 -4.30 17.11
CA VAL A 217 -7.48 -3.29 17.93
C VAL A 217 -6.91 -3.28 19.36
N TYR A 218 -6.99 -2.15 20.06
CA TYR A 218 -6.33 -1.89 21.34
C TYR A 218 -6.67 -2.91 22.45
N SER A 219 -7.91 -3.42 22.43
CA SER A 219 -8.38 -4.45 23.37
C SER A 219 -8.41 -5.85 22.76
N GLY A 220 -7.84 -6.01 21.57
CA GLY A 220 -7.84 -7.25 20.78
C GLY A 220 -6.94 -8.33 21.39
N ALA A 221 -7.32 -9.58 21.18
CA ALA A 221 -6.50 -10.72 21.59
C ALA A 221 -5.42 -11.02 20.56
N GLY A 222 -4.16 -11.14 20.99
CA GLY A 222 -3.05 -11.53 20.11
C GLY A 222 -1.81 -10.66 20.31
N SER A 223 -0.88 -10.79 19.37
CA SER A 223 0.32 -9.96 19.28
C SER A 223 0.08 -8.81 18.31
N ALA A 224 0.21 -7.57 18.79
CA ALA A 224 0.08 -6.38 17.94
C ALA A 224 1.19 -6.29 16.90
N TRP A 225 2.40 -6.74 17.24
CA TRP A 225 3.49 -6.82 16.27
C TRP A 225 3.19 -7.83 15.16
N ASP A 226 2.65 -8.99 15.51
CA ASP A 226 2.31 -10.01 14.52
C ASP A 226 1.22 -9.52 13.57
N SER A 227 0.22 -8.76 14.06
CA SER A 227 -0.78 -8.14 13.17
C SER A 227 -0.16 -7.11 12.21
N ILE A 228 0.77 -6.27 12.70
CA ILE A 228 1.49 -5.33 11.83
C ILE A 228 2.27 -6.09 10.76
N MET A 229 2.89 -7.22 11.13
CA MET A 229 3.66 -8.04 10.21
C MET A 229 2.80 -8.77 9.18
N VAL A 230 1.56 -9.16 9.53
CA VAL A 230 0.58 -9.67 8.55
C VAL A 230 0.30 -8.60 7.49
N ASN A 231 -0.04 -7.38 7.90
CA ASN A 231 -0.34 -6.30 6.98
C ASN A 231 0.88 -5.92 6.13
N TYR A 232 2.07 -5.88 6.73
CA TYR A 232 3.33 -5.71 6.02
C TYR A 232 3.55 -6.80 4.95
N ASP A 233 3.28 -8.07 5.27
CA ASP A 233 3.48 -9.18 4.35
C ASP A 233 2.48 -9.18 3.17
N TYR A 234 1.30 -8.60 3.31
CA TYR A 234 0.44 -8.26 2.15
C TYR A 234 0.97 -7.02 1.39
N GLN A 235 1.39 -5.97 2.12
CA GLN A 235 1.88 -4.73 1.52
C GLN A 235 3.04 -4.97 0.55
N VAL A 236 4.00 -5.83 0.88
CA VAL A 236 5.13 -6.15 -0.02
C VAL A 236 4.71 -6.80 -1.35
N GLN A 237 3.49 -7.34 -1.45
CA GLN A 237 2.96 -8.01 -2.64
C GLN A 237 2.31 -7.04 -3.64
N VAL A 238 1.92 -5.84 -3.21
CA VAL A 238 0.99 -4.96 -3.95
C VAL A 238 1.66 -3.76 -4.62
N ALA A 239 2.98 -3.63 -4.55
CA ALA A 239 3.74 -2.48 -5.08
C ALA A 239 3.47 -2.11 -6.54
N ARG A 240 3.00 -3.07 -7.37
CA ARG A 240 2.64 -2.83 -8.78
C ARG A 240 1.38 -1.98 -8.97
N TYR A 241 0.51 -1.89 -7.96
CA TYR A 241 -0.74 -1.14 -8.03
C TYR A 241 -0.55 0.33 -7.67
N GLN A 242 0.41 0.63 -6.78
CA GLN A 242 0.62 1.98 -6.29
C GLN A 242 1.18 2.92 -7.36
N GLN A 243 0.54 4.07 -7.50
CA GLN A 243 0.92 5.14 -8.42
C GLN A 243 0.31 6.46 -7.94
N PRO A 244 0.72 7.63 -8.44
CA PRO A 244 0.09 8.88 -8.06
C PRO A 244 -1.43 8.81 -8.28
N GLY A 245 -2.21 9.12 -7.24
CA GLY A 245 -3.68 8.99 -7.23
C GLY A 245 -4.22 7.65 -6.73
N TYR A 246 -3.39 6.63 -6.50
CA TYR A 246 -3.79 5.36 -5.86
C TYR A 246 -2.74 4.81 -4.89
N TYR A 247 -3.14 4.55 -3.64
CA TYR A 247 -2.25 4.08 -2.57
C TYR A 247 -2.70 2.75 -1.99
N ASN A 248 -1.75 1.82 -1.83
CA ASN A 248 -2.01 0.59 -1.10
C ASN A 248 -2.05 0.92 0.40
N ASP A 249 -3.13 0.51 1.07
CA ASP A 249 -3.38 0.78 2.48
C ASP A 249 -3.11 -0.46 3.35
N PRO A 250 -1.98 -0.52 4.08
CA PRO A 250 -1.69 -1.57 5.04
C PRO A 250 -2.35 -1.36 6.41
N ASP A 251 -3.33 -0.46 6.53
CA ASP A 251 -4.11 -0.16 7.73
C ASP A 251 -3.44 0.80 8.74
N PHE A 252 -4.12 1.05 9.86
CA PHE A 252 -3.79 2.10 10.81
C PHE A 252 -2.45 1.94 11.55
N LEU A 253 -1.80 3.09 11.81
CA LEU A 253 -0.72 3.19 12.79
C LEU A 253 -1.31 3.12 14.22
N ILE A 254 -0.85 2.18 15.04
CA ILE A 254 -1.31 1.96 16.44
C ILE A 254 -0.23 2.28 17.49
N PRO A 255 0.32 3.52 17.53
CA PRO A 255 1.53 3.83 18.28
C PRO A 255 1.36 3.83 19.81
N ASP A 256 0.14 3.83 20.34
CA ASP A 256 -0.15 3.71 21.78
C ASP A 256 -0.51 2.29 22.21
N HIS A 257 -0.52 1.31 21.30
CA HIS A 257 -0.88 -0.05 21.65
C HIS A 257 0.10 -0.62 22.70
N PRO A 258 -0.39 -1.13 23.84
CA PRO A 258 0.45 -1.52 24.98
C PRO A 258 1.32 -2.74 24.70
N GLY A 259 0.92 -3.57 23.74
CA GLY A 259 1.66 -4.74 23.28
C GLY A 259 2.88 -4.44 22.38
N LEU A 260 3.18 -3.18 22.08
CA LEU A 260 4.32 -2.79 21.24
C LEU A 260 5.46 -2.19 22.05
N THR A 261 6.68 -2.62 21.75
CA THR A 261 7.93 -1.97 22.15
C THR A 261 8.15 -0.66 21.38
N ASP A 262 9.08 0.17 21.86
CA ASP A 262 9.40 1.43 21.19
C ASP A 262 10.01 1.21 19.79
N ASP A 263 10.78 0.14 19.61
CA ASP A 263 11.36 -0.21 18.31
C ASP A 263 10.31 -0.73 17.33
N GLU A 264 9.30 -1.46 17.80
CA GLU A 264 8.17 -1.88 16.96
C GLU A 264 7.28 -0.69 16.55
N LYS A 265 7.08 0.30 17.43
CA LYS A 265 6.34 1.54 17.10
C LYS A 265 7.06 2.36 16.03
N LYS A 266 8.38 2.55 16.17
CA LYS A 266 9.23 3.20 15.16
C LYS A 266 9.27 2.37 13.88
N SER A 267 9.41 1.06 14.05
CA SER A 267 9.06 -0.07 13.18
C SER A 267 7.97 0.26 12.17
N HIS A 268 6.77 0.27 12.73
CA HIS A 268 5.52 0.47 12.04
C HIS A 268 5.54 1.75 11.19
N PHE A 269 5.90 2.89 11.81
CA PHE A 269 5.94 4.17 11.12
C PHE A 269 6.93 4.21 9.95
N ALA A 270 8.17 3.75 10.16
CA ALA A 270 9.19 3.77 9.11
C ALA A 270 8.87 2.83 7.94
N LEU A 271 8.24 1.69 8.20
CA LEU A 271 7.82 0.77 7.14
C LEU A 271 6.72 1.40 6.29
N TRP A 272 5.68 1.97 6.90
CA TRP A 272 4.59 2.64 6.17
C TRP A 272 5.14 3.81 5.34
N ALA A 273 5.99 4.65 5.95
CA ALA A 273 6.65 5.75 5.25
C ALA A 273 7.54 5.27 4.09
N SER A 274 8.23 4.13 4.27
CA SER A 274 9.05 3.54 3.21
C SER A 274 8.20 3.05 2.04
N PHE A 275 6.97 2.62 2.30
CA PHE A 275 6.02 2.24 1.25
C PHE A 275 5.36 3.43 0.57
N GLY A 276 5.28 4.61 1.21
CA GLY A 276 4.39 5.66 0.72
C GLY A 276 2.95 5.23 0.90
N ALA A 277 2.61 4.82 2.12
CA ALA A 277 1.30 4.29 2.50
C ALA A 277 0.52 5.37 3.28
N PRO A 278 -0.80 5.25 3.44
CA PRO A 278 -1.55 6.12 4.35
C PRO A 278 -0.92 6.16 5.75
N LEU A 279 -0.64 7.35 6.28
CA LEU A 279 -0.17 7.54 7.66
C LEU A 279 -1.36 7.96 8.53
N ILE A 280 -2.27 7.02 8.78
CA ILE A 280 -3.48 7.25 9.57
C ILE A 280 -3.26 6.70 10.98
N ILE A 281 -3.25 7.58 11.97
CA ILE A 281 -3.04 7.27 13.38
C ILE A 281 -4.36 6.80 14.01
N SER A 282 -4.35 5.66 14.68
CA SER A 282 -5.41 5.23 15.59
C SER A 282 -4.84 5.04 16.99
N ALA A 283 -4.93 6.11 17.80
CA ALA A 283 -4.39 6.20 19.16
C ALA A 283 -5.08 7.34 19.94
N TYR A 284 -4.94 7.36 21.27
CA TYR A 284 -5.34 8.53 22.06
C TYR A 284 -4.25 9.62 22.01
N ILE A 285 -4.29 10.44 20.95
CA ILE A 285 -3.28 11.48 20.65
C ILE A 285 -3.02 12.46 21.82
N PRO A 286 -4.02 12.91 22.61
CA PRO A 286 -3.77 13.77 23.78
C PRO A 286 -2.72 13.23 24.76
N ASP A 287 -2.65 11.92 24.96
CA ASP A 287 -1.76 11.29 25.95
C ASP A 287 -0.56 10.57 25.32
N LEU A 288 -0.35 10.69 24.00
CA LEU A 288 0.85 10.11 23.39
C LEU A 288 2.12 10.69 24.03
N PRO A 289 3.15 9.90 24.36
CA PRO A 289 4.42 10.46 24.81
C PRO A 289 5.07 11.34 23.74
N ASP A 290 5.88 12.33 24.16
CA ASP A 290 6.60 13.19 23.19
C ASP A 290 7.54 12.39 22.30
N THR A 291 8.15 11.32 22.82
CA THR A 291 8.97 10.40 22.03
C THR A 291 8.21 9.73 20.88
N VAL A 292 6.90 9.56 21.02
CA VAL A 292 6.02 9.03 19.96
C VAL A 292 5.69 10.12 18.95
N ILE A 293 5.36 11.33 19.42
CA ILE A 293 5.13 12.48 18.52
C ILE A 293 6.37 12.80 17.71
N ASP A 294 7.57 12.69 18.29
CA ASP A 294 8.83 12.96 17.61
C ASP A 294 9.01 12.11 16.36
N PHE A 295 8.71 10.80 16.43
CA PHE A 295 8.80 9.96 15.23
C PHE A 295 7.61 10.18 14.29
N LEU A 296 6.39 10.34 14.80
CA LEU A 296 5.22 10.62 13.95
C LEU A 296 5.37 11.94 13.19
N THR A 297 6.14 12.90 13.71
CA THR A 297 6.43 14.18 13.05
C THR A 297 7.82 14.23 12.38
N ASN A 298 8.49 13.08 12.23
CA ASN A 298 9.79 13.01 11.57
C ASN A 298 9.68 13.44 10.10
N LYS A 299 10.10 14.67 9.82
CA LYS A 299 10.03 15.30 8.50
C LYS A 299 10.78 14.54 7.41
N ASP A 300 11.88 13.89 7.75
CA ASP A 300 12.70 13.17 6.77
C ASP A 300 11.99 11.90 6.29
N LEU A 301 11.32 11.17 7.19
CA LEU A 301 10.48 10.01 6.85
C LEU A 301 9.18 10.42 6.16
N ILE A 302 8.49 11.46 6.63
CA ILE A 302 7.29 11.99 5.98
C ILE A 302 7.59 12.46 4.56
N THR A 303 8.73 13.13 4.32
CA THR A 303 9.13 13.54 2.96
C THR A 303 9.32 12.35 2.04
N VAL A 304 9.79 11.22 2.58
CA VAL A 304 9.90 9.98 1.81
C VAL A 304 8.52 9.41 1.52
N ASP A 305 7.66 9.29 2.54
CA ASP A 305 6.28 8.83 2.40
C ASP A 305 5.51 9.61 1.32
N GLN A 306 5.59 10.94 1.41
CA GLN A 306 4.90 11.90 0.55
C GLN A 306 5.67 12.21 -0.76
N ASP A 307 6.61 11.36 -1.18
CA ASP A 307 7.35 11.57 -2.42
C ASP A 307 6.41 11.46 -3.64
N PRO A 308 6.40 12.45 -4.56
CA PRO A 308 5.42 12.53 -5.65
C PRO A 308 5.59 11.47 -6.73
N LEU A 309 6.65 10.65 -6.68
CA LEU A 309 6.75 9.48 -7.54
C LEU A 309 5.72 8.40 -7.15
N ALA A 310 5.22 8.43 -5.91
CA ALA A 310 4.31 7.46 -5.30
C ALA A 310 4.75 6.00 -5.44
N GLN A 311 6.01 5.76 -5.78
CA GLN A 311 6.55 4.44 -5.99
C GLN A 311 6.70 3.74 -4.64
N GLN A 312 6.21 2.50 -4.51
CA GLN A 312 6.29 1.72 -3.28
C GLN A 312 7.65 1.00 -3.14
N ALA A 313 8.17 0.88 -1.91
CA ALA A 313 9.33 0.05 -1.62
C ALA A 313 9.03 -1.44 -1.85
N THR A 314 9.97 -2.16 -2.47
CA THR A 314 9.85 -3.61 -2.73
C THR A 314 11.00 -4.37 -2.10
N LEU A 315 10.77 -5.65 -1.83
CA LEU A 315 11.82 -6.57 -1.36
C LEU A 315 12.99 -6.66 -2.35
N VAL A 316 14.17 -6.34 -1.85
CA VAL A 316 15.47 -6.60 -2.49
C VAL A 316 15.93 -8.02 -2.16
N SER A 317 15.79 -8.39 -0.89
CA SER A 317 16.11 -9.71 -0.38
C SER A 317 15.41 -9.93 0.96
N ARG A 318 15.13 -11.20 1.26
CA ARG A 318 14.58 -11.68 2.53
C ARG A 318 15.33 -12.94 2.96
N ASP A 319 15.70 -13.03 4.24
CA ASP A 319 16.14 -14.25 4.89
C ASP A 319 15.33 -14.53 6.17
N ASP A 320 15.84 -15.34 7.09
CA ASP A 320 15.18 -15.71 8.34
C ASP A 320 15.02 -14.54 9.32
N ARG A 321 15.77 -13.45 9.12
CA ARG A 321 15.86 -12.32 10.05
C ARG A 321 15.65 -10.98 9.38
N PHE A 322 16.16 -10.76 8.18
CA PHE A 322 16.18 -9.44 7.55
C PHE A 322 15.31 -9.38 6.31
N ASP A 323 14.50 -8.32 6.27
CA ASP A 323 13.98 -7.78 5.02
C ASP A 323 14.78 -6.55 4.62
N VAL A 324 15.23 -6.55 3.37
CA VAL A 324 15.85 -5.39 2.74
C VAL A 324 14.89 -4.89 1.67
N LEU A 325 14.46 -3.64 1.76
CA LEU A 325 13.58 -3.00 0.80
C LEU A 325 14.25 -1.79 0.15
N THR A 326 13.81 -1.47 -1.06
CA THR A 326 14.29 -0.28 -1.77
C THR A 326 13.22 0.29 -2.71
N ARG A 327 13.33 1.58 -2.97
CA ARG A 327 12.65 2.29 -4.06
C ARG A 327 13.45 3.50 -4.50
N SER A 328 13.12 4.03 -5.67
CA SER A 328 13.60 5.34 -6.09
C SER A 328 12.66 6.44 -5.58
N LEU A 329 13.21 7.64 -5.39
CA LEU A 329 12.46 8.86 -5.09
C LEU A 329 12.45 9.77 -6.33
N SER A 330 11.47 10.66 -6.41
CA SER A 330 11.24 11.58 -7.54
C SER A 330 12.47 12.40 -7.93
N ASN A 331 13.32 12.75 -6.97
CA ASN A 331 14.53 13.54 -7.20
C ASN A 331 15.75 12.71 -7.66
N GLY A 332 15.59 11.40 -7.85
CA GLY A 332 16.64 10.48 -8.28
C GLY A 332 17.41 9.80 -7.13
N ASP A 333 17.09 10.11 -5.87
CA ASP A 333 17.64 9.38 -4.73
C ASP A 333 17.10 7.95 -4.65
N ARG A 334 17.80 7.10 -3.91
CA ARG A 334 17.42 5.71 -3.63
C ARG A 334 17.18 5.56 -2.13
N LEU A 335 16.05 4.97 -1.76
CA LEU A 335 15.76 4.60 -0.38
C LEU A 335 16.29 3.19 -0.10
N LEU A 336 16.91 3.00 1.06
CA LEU A 336 17.20 1.69 1.64
C LEU A 336 16.47 1.60 2.98
N THR A 337 15.60 0.60 3.11
CA THR A 337 14.93 0.26 4.37
C THR A 337 15.34 -1.16 4.75
N VAL A 338 15.80 -1.36 5.98
CA VAL A 338 16.18 -2.67 6.51
C VAL A 338 15.38 -2.92 7.77
N LEU A 339 14.66 -4.04 7.83
CA LEU A 339 13.89 -4.49 8.98
C LEU A 339 14.53 -5.75 9.55
N ASN A 340 14.78 -5.77 10.85
CA ASN A 340 15.08 -7.00 11.58
C ASN A 340 13.76 -7.63 12.06
N ARG A 341 13.27 -8.64 11.35
CA ARG A 341 12.11 -9.46 11.71
C ARG A 341 12.40 -10.44 12.86
N GLY A 342 13.67 -10.63 13.21
CA GLY A 342 14.07 -11.58 14.23
C GLY A 342 13.92 -11.04 15.65
N ASN A 343 13.84 -11.98 16.60
CA ASN A 343 13.64 -11.70 18.03
C ASN A 343 14.91 -11.28 18.80
N ASN A 344 16.01 -10.98 18.10
CA ASN A 344 17.29 -10.65 18.70
C ASN A 344 18.03 -9.62 17.86
N THR A 345 18.93 -8.87 18.50
CA THR A 345 19.87 -8.00 17.78
C THR A 345 20.69 -8.82 16.78
N ALA A 346 20.78 -8.32 15.55
CA ALA A 346 21.50 -8.96 14.48
C ALA A 346 22.15 -7.92 13.56
N ASN A 347 23.13 -8.36 12.76
CA ASN A 347 23.78 -7.54 11.77
C ASN A 347 23.67 -8.13 10.35
N THR A 348 23.73 -7.25 9.36
CA THR A 348 23.76 -7.62 7.95
C THR A 348 24.53 -6.58 7.13
N SER A 349 24.98 -6.98 5.95
CA SER A 349 25.74 -6.16 5.00
C SER A 349 25.05 -6.16 3.65
N ILE A 350 24.61 -4.98 3.19
CA ILE A 350 23.89 -4.82 1.94
C ILE A 350 24.84 -4.24 0.88
N SER A 351 25.15 -5.02 -0.16
CA SER A 351 25.99 -4.55 -1.26
C SER A 351 25.30 -3.49 -2.11
N LEU A 352 26.06 -2.57 -2.70
CA LEU A 352 25.51 -1.57 -3.64
C LEU A 352 24.80 -2.21 -4.83
N ALA A 353 25.28 -3.37 -5.31
CA ALA A 353 24.66 -4.09 -6.41
C ALA A 353 23.20 -4.48 -6.11
N ARG A 354 22.90 -4.90 -4.88
CA ARG A 354 21.52 -5.21 -4.43
C ARG A 354 20.59 -4.01 -4.45
N LEU A 355 21.13 -2.82 -4.23
CA LEU A 355 20.37 -1.56 -4.31
C LEU A 355 20.24 -1.05 -5.75
N GLY A 356 20.84 -1.75 -6.73
CA GLY A 356 20.89 -1.32 -8.11
C GLY A 356 21.88 -0.20 -8.36
N LEU A 357 22.87 -0.03 -7.49
CA LEU A 357 23.87 1.02 -7.51
C LEU A 357 25.20 0.49 -8.09
N ASP A 358 25.83 1.27 -8.96
CA ASP A 358 27.13 0.95 -9.56
C ASP A 358 28.25 1.09 -8.52
N SER A 359 29.05 0.04 -8.34
CA SER A 359 30.20 0.03 -7.40
C SER A 359 31.36 0.92 -7.83
N LYS A 360 31.37 1.43 -9.08
CA LYS A 360 32.35 2.42 -9.54
C LYS A 360 32.03 3.84 -9.09
N CYS A 361 30.87 4.03 -8.46
CA CYS A 361 30.41 5.32 -7.98
C CYS A 361 30.53 5.41 -6.46
N GLN A 362 30.63 6.65 -5.97
CA GLN A 362 30.59 6.96 -4.54
C GLN A 362 29.27 7.65 -4.22
N TYR A 363 28.58 7.21 -3.17
CA TYR A 363 27.25 7.68 -2.81
C TYR A 363 27.26 8.42 -1.48
N SER A 364 26.46 9.48 -1.36
CA SER A 364 26.17 10.09 -0.07
C SER A 364 24.93 9.41 0.51
N ALA A 365 24.97 9.00 1.77
CA ALA A 365 23.79 8.51 2.48
C ALA A 365 23.46 9.40 3.67
N ARG A 366 22.18 9.44 4.02
CA ARG A 366 21.66 10.06 5.22
C ARG A 366 20.73 9.10 5.93
N ASP A 367 21.03 8.83 7.19
CA ASP A 367 20.13 8.13 8.11
C ASP A 367 18.95 9.04 8.46
N LEU A 368 17.72 8.55 8.25
CA LEU A 368 16.49 9.33 8.43
C LEU A 368 15.98 9.34 9.87
N TRP A 369 16.56 8.51 10.75
CA TRP A 369 16.31 8.57 12.19
C TRP A 369 17.26 9.55 12.87
N THR A 370 18.55 9.48 12.54
CA THR A 370 19.59 10.25 13.26
C THR A 370 20.01 11.53 12.52
N GLY A 371 19.68 11.65 11.24
CA GLY A 371 20.17 12.72 10.36
C GLY A 371 21.65 12.57 9.96
N THR A 372 22.34 11.54 10.46
CA THR A 372 23.76 11.29 10.23
C THR A 372 24.04 11.09 8.75
N LYS A 373 25.07 11.76 8.23
CA LYS A 373 25.52 11.62 6.85
C LYS A 373 26.75 10.75 6.75
N SER A 374 26.82 9.91 5.74
CA SER A 374 27.95 9.03 5.47
C SER A 374 28.21 8.92 3.97
N THR A 375 29.34 8.32 3.62
CA THR A 375 29.71 8.02 2.24
C THR A 375 29.82 6.51 2.08
N ILE A 376 29.18 5.96 1.05
CA ILE A 376 29.14 4.52 0.77
C ILE A 376 29.82 4.25 -0.58
N THR A 377 30.72 3.26 -0.61
CA THR A 377 31.48 2.84 -1.80
C THR A 377 31.25 1.38 -2.19
N ASP A 378 30.92 0.51 -1.22
CA ASP A 378 30.86 -0.94 -1.47
C ASP A 378 29.60 -1.58 -0.87
N SER A 379 29.36 -1.37 0.42
CA SER A 379 28.21 -1.91 1.14
C SER A 379 27.77 -1.03 2.30
N VAL A 380 26.54 -1.25 2.76
CA VAL A 380 25.97 -0.65 3.97
C VAL A 380 25.98 -1.70 5.06
N GLN A 381 26.65 -1.40 6.17
CA GLN A 381 26.62 -2.22 7.38
C GLN A 381 25.45 -1.77 8.25
N VAL A 382 24.62 -2.73 8.68
CA VAL A 382 23.45 -2.48 9.51
C VAL A 382 23.51 -3.41 10.71
N ASN A 383 23.31 -2.84 11.90
CA ASN A 383 23.15 -3.57 13.16
C ASN A 383 21.86 -3.07 13.80
N LEU A 384 20.89 -3.96 13.96
CA LEU A 384 19.54 -3.63 14.43
C LEU A 384 19.17 -4.52 15.59
N ASP A 385 18.56 -3.91 16.60
CA ASP A 385 17.87 -4.64 17.66
C ASP A 385 16.66 -5.40 17.09
N SER A 386 16.06 -6.24 17.94
CA SER A 386 14.85 -6.99 17.57
C SER A 386 13.77 -6.04 17.07
N HIS A 387 13.17 -6.34 15.92
CA HIS A 387 12.03 -5.58 15.35
C HIS A 387 12.32 -4.11 15.01
N ALA A 388 13.59 -3.71 15.05
CA ALA A 388 14.03 -2.37 14.69
C ALA A 388 14.22 -2.23 13.17
N THR A 389 14.21 -0.98 12.71
CA THR A 389 14.46 -0.60 11.32
C THR A 389 15.57 0.43 11.17
N SER A 390 16.28 0.34 10.06
CA SER A 390 17.18 1.38 9.56
C SER A 390 16.64 1.90 8.23
N VAL A 391 16.55 3.23 8.09
CA VAL A 391 16.13 3.87 6.84
C VAL A 391 17.20 4.86 6.39
N LEU A 392 17.77 4.64 5.21
CA LEU A 392 18.77 5.51 4.60
C LEU A 392 18.25 6.09 3.28
N ARG A 393 18.41 7.40 3.11
CA ARG A 393 18.29 8.05 1.80
C ARG A 393 19.67 8.18 1.17
N ILE A 394 19.83 7.58 0.00
CA ILE A 394 21.10 7.49 -0.73
C ILE A 394 21.01 8.37 -1.97
N THR A 395 21.89 9.37 -2.05
CA THR A 395 21.99 10.29 -3.17
C THR A 395 23.09 9.84 -4.13
N PRO A 396 22.73 9.43 -5.36
CA PRO A 396 23.71 9.08 -6.38
C PRO A 396 24.37 10.32 -7.01
N PRO A 397 25.64 10.24 -7.43
CA PRO A 397 26.22 11.24 -8.33
C PRO A 397 25.41 11.34 -9.62
N ARG A 398 25.31 12.55 -10.22
CA ARG A 398 24.50 12.80 -11.43
C ARG A 398 24.74 11.86 -12.61
N HIS A 399 25.94 11.28 -12.74
CA HIS A 399 26.31 10.38 -13.83
C HIS A 399 26.01 8.90 -13.53
N CYS A 400 25.71 8.56 -12.28
CA CYS A 400 25.41 7.21 -11.84
C CYS A 400 23.90 7.00 -11.88
N LYS A 401 23.46 5.91 -12.49
CA LYS A 401 22.04 5.56 -12.61
C LYS A 401 21.71 4.38 -11.71
N THR A 402 20.51 4.40 -11.15
CA THR A 402 19.95 3.27 -10.41
C THR A 402 19.33 2.28 -11.38
N THR A 403 19.55 0.98 -11.19
CA THR A 403 18.85 -0.08 -11.95
C THR A 403 17.87 -0.80 -11.04
N PRO A 404 16.59 -1.01 -11.41
CA PRO A 404 15.67 -1.83 -10.62
C PRO A 404 16.29 -3.20 -10.33
N THR A 405 16.46 -3.51 -9.06
CA THR A 405 17.13 -4.72 -8.57
C THR A 405 16.43 -5.18 -7.31
N GLY A 406 16.16 -6.48 -7.21
CA GLY A 406 15.51 -7.07 -6.06
C GLY A 406 14.95 -8.46 -6.33
N THR A 407 14.08 -8.93 -5.46
CA THR A 407 13.47 -10.25 -5.57
C THR A 407 12.39 -10.28 -6.66
N VAL A 408 12.34 -11.39 -7.41
CA VAL A 408 11.13 -11.82 -8.13
C VAL A 408 10.52 -12.97 -7.33
N PHE A 409 9.28 -12.83 -6.86
CA PHE A 409 8.65 -13.85 -6.00
C PHE A 409 7.20 -14.06 -6.38
N ASN A 410 6.71 -15.28 -6.19
CA ASN A 410 5.29 -15.58 -6.34
C ASN A 410 4.53 -15.04 -5.12
N THR A 411 3.52 -14.19 -5.34
CA THR A 411 2.85 -13.46 -4.24
C THR A 411 2.07 -14.40 -3.32
N ALA A 412 1.45 -15.44 -3.86
CA ALA A 412 0.65 -16.38 -3.07
C ALA A 412 1.49 -17.33 -2.19
N SER A 413 2.62 -17.83 -2.70
CA SER A 413 3.49 -18.75 -1.94
C SER A 413 4.60 -18.06 -1.14
N GLY A 414 4.87 -16.78 -1.43
CA GLY A 414 5.99 -16.03 -0.85
C GLY A 414 7.38 -16.54 -1.27
N LYS A 415 7.48 -17.49 -2.20
CA LYS A 415 8.75 -18.09 -2.63
C LYS A 415 9.47 -17.24 -3.66
N CYS A 416 10.79 -17.16 -3.51
CA CYS A 416 11.69 -16.43 -4.37
C CYS A 416 12.07 -17.26 -5.62
N LEU A 417 12.07 -16.62 -6.79
CA LEU A 417 12.67 -17.16 -8.01
C LEU A 417 14.19 -17.25 -7.81
N THR A 418 14.77 -18.42 -8.05
CA THR A 418 16.20 -18.69 -7.85
C THR A 418 16.91 -19.11 -9.13
N ALA A 419 18.21 -18.80 -9.20
CA ALA A 419 19.15 -19.14 -10.26
C ALA A 419 20.26 -20.11 -9.80
N SER A 420 20.16 -20.68 -8.60
CA SER A 420 21.23 -21.45 -7.94
C SER A 420 21.79 -22.61 -8.79
N HIS A 421 20.93 -23.53 -9.23
CA HIS A 421 21.28 -24.73 -10.00
C HIS A 421 20.44 -24.81 -11.29
N ASN A 422 19.12 -24.87 -11.13
CA ASN A 422 18.14 -24.69 -12.18
C ASN A 422 17.23 -23.52 -11.80
N VAL A 423 16.57 -22.93 -12.79
CA VAL A 423 15.56 -21.91 -12.53
C VAL A 423 14.38 -22.56 -11.81
N GLY A 424 14.03 -22.06 -10.62
CA GLY A 424 12.99 -22.64 -9.76
C GLY A 424 12.51 -21.66 -8.70
N PHE A 425 11.72 -22.16 -7.74
CA PHE A 425 11.21 -21.37 -6.62
C PHE A 425 11.57 -22.01 -5.28
N GLU A 426 12.14 -21.20 -4.39
CA GLU A 426 12.63 -21.62 -3.08
C GLU A 426 12.19 -20.65 -1.98
N VAL A 427 12.32 -21.07 -0.72
CA VAL A 427 12.20 -20.13 0.40
C VAL A 427 13.27 -19.05 0.23
N CYS A 428 12.89 -17.81 0.45
CA CYS A 428 13.80 -16.69 0.35
C CYS A 428 14.92 -16.83 1.40
N ASN A 429 16.17 -16.74 0.97
CA ASN A 429 17.37 -16.95 1.80
C ASN A 429 18.40 -15.83 1.63
N ALA A 430 17.98 -14.73 1.00
CA ALA A 430 18.79 -13.58 0.64
C ALA A 430 20.06 -13.90 -0.14
N ALA A 431 20.17 -15.02 -0.86
CA ALA A 431 21.33 -15.30 -1.73
C ALA A 431 21.29 -14.47 -3.04
N ASP A 432 22.46 -14.18 -3.61
CA ASP A 432 22.58 -13.37 -4.84
C ASP A 432 21.94 -14.06 -6.08
N ASP A 433 21.67 -15.36 -6.03
CA ASP A 433 20.93 -16.08 -7.07
C ASP A 433 19.40 -15.91 -6.96
N GLN A 434 18.90 -15.32 -5.87
CA GLN A 434 17.50 -14.93 -5.70
C GLN A 434 17.26 -13.42 -5.92
N VAL A 435 18.32 -12.66 -6.15
CA VAL A 435 18.25 -11.22 -6.43
C VAL A 435 18.45 -10.98 -7.92
N TRP A 436 17.52 -10.27 -8.54
CA TRP A 436 17.45 -10.08 -9.98
C TRP A 436 17.58 -8.61 -10.34
N LYS A 437 18.53 -8.32 -11.21
CA LYS A 437 18.66 -7.03 -11.90
C LYS A 437 17.73 -7.01 -13.11
N VAL A 438 16.93 -5.97 -13.24
CA VAL A 438 16.02 -5.77 -14.37
C VAL A 438 16.62 -4.75 -15.35
N SER A 439 16.89 -5.18 -16.57
CA SER A 439 17.52 -4.34 -17.60
C SER A 439 16.64 -4.25 -18.86
N GLY A 440 16.34 -3.05 -19.33
CA GLY A 440 15.49 -2.85 -20.51
C GLY A 440 15.04 -1.40 -20.68
N LEU A 441 14.31 -1.15 -21.77
CA LEU A 441 13.68 0.13 -22.07
C LEU A 441 12.16 -0.05 -22.05
N GLY A 442 11.46 0.72 -21.22
CA GLY A 442 10.01 0.65 -21.12
C GLY A 442 9.54 -0.62 -20.41
N SER A 443 8.48 -1.23 -20.92
CA SER A 443 7.81 -2.41 -20.36
C SER A 443 8.35 -3.76 -20.84
N LYS A 444 9.44 -3.75 -21.62
CA LYS A 444 10.15 -4.95 -22.06
C LYS A 444 11.54 -4.97 -21.46
N PHE A 445 11.88 -6.06 -20.80
CA PHE A 445 13.12 -6.18 -20.05
C PHE A 445 13.67 -7.60 -20.04
N THR A 446 14.90 -7.69 -19.56
CA THR A 446 15.66 -8.91 -19.27
C THR A 446 15.89 -9.00 -17.76
N LEU A 447 15.93 -10.23 -17.24
CA LEU A 447 16.15 -10.52 -15.83
C LEU A 447 17.50 -11.23 -15.68
N HIS A 448 18.38 -10.65 -14.87
CA HIS A 448 19.74 -11.15 -14.64
C HIS A 448 19.91 -11.49 -13.16
N PRO A 449 20.29 -12.72 -12.78
CA PRO A 449 20.60 -13.01 -11.38
C PRO A 449 21.88 -12.26 -10.99
N LEU A 450 21.96 -11.75 -9.76
CA LEU A 450 23.19 -11.10 -9.29
C LEU A 450 24.37 -12.07 -9.18
N SER A 451 24.10 -13.36 -8.96
CA SER A 451 25.12 -14.42 -8.95
C SER A 451 25.87 -14.59 -10.28
N ASP A 452 25.24 -14.28 -11.42
CA ASP A 452 25.88 -14.22 -12.74
C ASP A 452 25.15 -13.24 -13.68
N SER A 453 25.54 -11.96 -13.60
CA SER A 453 24.95 -10.89 -14.40
C SER A 453 25.16 -11.01 -15.91
N SER A 454 26.02 -11.93 -16.38
CA SER A 454 26.22 -12.21 -17.82
C SER A 454 25.09 -13.05 -18.42
N LYS A 455 24.26 -13.65 -17.58
CA LYS A 455 23.16 -14.53 -17.96
C LYS A 455 21.81 -13.84 -17.78
N CYS A 456 20.87 -14.28 -18.60
CA CYS A 456 19.49 -13.83 -18.60
C CYS A 456 18.54 -15.01 -18.45
N LEU A 457 17.47 -14.81 -17.69
CA LEU A 457 16.34 -15.73 -17.65
C LEU A 457 15.71 -15.82 -19.05
N SER A 458 15.65 -17.03 -19.59
CA SER A 458 15.03 -17.32 -20.88
C SER A 458 13.95 -18.39 -20.76
N ALA A 459 12.90 -18.25 -21.57
CA ALA A 459 11.90 -19.30 -21.79
C ALA A 459 11.97 -19.83 -23.22
N SER A 460 11.72 -21.13 -23.38
CA SER A 460 11.50 -21.75 -24.69
C SER A 460 10.02 -21.71 -25.08
N LYS A 461 9.73 -21.92 -26.37
CA LYS A 461 8.35 -22.09 -26.87
C LYS A 461 7.62 -23.29 -26.25
N LYS A 462 8.34 -24.22 -25.62
CA LYS A 462 7.78 -25.41 -24.96
C LYS A 462 7.60 -25.24 -23.46
N GLY A 463 7.83 -24.04 -22.92
CA GLY A 463 7.61 -23.76 -21.50
C GLY A 463 8.81 -24.00 -20.57
N SER A 464 9.97 -24.40 -21.11
CA SER A 464 11.16 -24.67 -20.30
C SER A 464 11.94 -23.38 -20.01
N LEU A 465 12.38 -23.21 -18.77
CA LEU A 465 13.23 -22.09 -18.35
C LEU A 465 14.72 -22.46 -18.30
N SER A 466 15.58 -21.52 -18.63
CA SER A 466 17.04 -21.66 -18.48
C SER A 466 17.74 -20.31 -18.38
N LEU A 467 19.01 -20.33 -17.97
CA LEU A 467 19.90 -19.18 -18.03
C LEU A 467 20.73 -19.24 -19.31
N VAL A 468 20.68 -18.19 -20.12
CA VAL A 468 21.40 -18.08 -21.40
C VAL A 468 22.20 -16.78 -21.45
N PRO A 469 23.23 -16.66 -22.31
CA PRO A 469 23.85 -15.36 -22.57
C PRO A 469 22.81 -14.32 -22.99
N CYS A 470 22.94 -13.09 -22.51
CA CYS A 470 21.95 -12.00 -22.70
C CYS A 470 21.88 -11.40 -24.12
N GLU A 471 22.07 -12.20 -25.17
CA GLU A 471 22.22 -11.75 -26.57
C GLU A 471 20.91 -11.29 -27.26
N GLY A 472 19.88 -10.92 -26.49
CA GLY A 472 18.69 -10.21 -27.01
C GLY A 472 17.70 -11.05 -27.81
N GLY A 473 17.74 -12.39 -27.70
CA GLY A 473 16.74 -13.27 -28.31
C GLY A 473 15.34 -13.08 -27.69
N PRO A 474 14.25 -13.34 -28.41
CA PRO A 474 12.90 -13.14 -27.88
C PRO A 474 12.60 -14.04 -26.66
N GLY A 475 13.34 -15.14 -26.50
CA GLY A 475 13.29 -16.00 -25.31
C GLY A 475 13.72 -15.31 -24.01
N THR A 476 14.54 -14.26 -24.06
CA THR A 476 15.01 -13.54 -22.84
C THR A 476 14.19 -12.31 -22.51
N ILE A 477 13.20 -11.96 -23.34
CA ILE A 477 12.43 -10.71 -23.18
C ILE A 477 11.11 -10.98 -22.48
N TRP A 478 10.94 -10.26 -21.36
CA TRP A 478 9.80 -10.35 -20.45
C TRP A 478 9.05 -9.02 -20.34
N SER A 479 7.77 -9.13 -19.99
CA SER A 479 6.89 -8.01 -19.64
C SER A 479 6.08 -8.36 -18.39
N HIS A 480 6.00 -7.40 -17.46
CA HIS A 480 5.19 -7.53 -16.23
C HIS A 480 3.95 -6.67 -16.35
N TYR A 481 2.82 -7.14 -15.82
CA TYR A 481 1.52 -6.50 -15.97
C TYR A 481 0.92 -6.16 -14.60
N LEU A 482 -0.07 -5.27 -14.59
CA LEU A 482 -0.80 -4.89 -13.38
C LEU A 482 -1.38 -6.11 -12.64
N THR A 483 -1.77 -7.15 -13.38
CA THR A 483 -2.27 -8.42 -12.82
C THR A 483 -1.19 -9.31 -12.19
N GLY A 484 0.05 -8.81 -12.07
CA GLY A 484 1.19 -9.55 -11.52
C GLY A 484 1.81 -10.57 -12.46
N HIS A 485 1.22 -10.82 -13.63
CA HIS A 485 1.73 -11.81 -14.57
C HIS A 485 3.05 -11.35 -15.19
N LEU A 486 4.00 -12.28 -15.31
CA LEU A 486 5.29 -12.06 -15.95
C LEU A 486 5.36 -12.88 -17.25
N LYS A 487 5.13 -12.22 -18.39
CA LYS A 487 5.00 -12.86 -19.71
C LYS A 487 6.30 -12.82 -20.49
N ASN A 488 6.74 -13.96 -20.97
CA ASN A 488 7.79 -14.10 -21.96
C ASN A 488 7.26 -13.88 -23.38
N THR A 489 8.08 -13.30 -24.26
CA THR A 489 7.70 -13.01 -25.65
C THR A 489 7.38 -14.27 -26.48
N VAL A 490 7.94 -15.44 -26.12
CA VAL A 490 7.70 -16.71 -26.85
C VAL A 490 7.20 -17.85 -25.98
N GLY A 491 7.38 -17.80 -24.66
CA GLY A 491 7.05 -18.88 -23.72
C GLY A 491 5.69 -18.77 -23.03
N GLY A 492 5.01 -17.61 -23.08
CA GLY A 492 3.80 -17.36 -22.29
C GLY A 492 4.11 -16.82 -20.89
N CYS A 493 3.21 -16.97 -19.93
CA CYS A 493 3.39 -16.45 -18.57
C CYS A 493 4.22 -17.40 -17.71
N LEU A 494 5.09 -16.83 -16.85
CA LEU A 494 5.80 -17.56 -15.81
C LEU A 494 4.79 -18.27 -14.89
N ASP A 495 5.10 -19.49 -14.51
CA ASP A 495 4.27 -20.33 -13.68
C ASP A 495 5.12 -20.97 -12.57
N ALA A 496 4.68 -20.78 -11.33
CA ALA A 496 5.26 -21.37 -10.14
C ALA A 496 4.40 -22.55 -9.65
N SER A 497 4.96 -23.76 -9.71
CA SER A 497 4.31 -24.97 -9.18
C SER A 497 5.24 -25.70 -8.21
N GLY A 498 5.00 -25.50 -6.91
CA GLY A 498 5.82 -26.08 -5.85
C GLY A 498 7.23 -25.45 -5.80
N GLN A 499 8.22 -26.15 -6.33
CA GLN A 499 9.60 -25.67 -6.52
C GLN A 499 9.96 -25.49 -8.00
N SER A 500 9.09 -25.95 -8.91
CA SER A 500 9.34 -25.92 -10.35
C SER A 500 8.93 -24.55 -10.90
N ALA A 501 9.71 -24.08 -11.88
CA ALA A 501 9.38 -22.91 -12.67
C ALA A 501 9.21 -23.32 -14.14
N SER A 502 8.11 -22.89 -14.76
CA SER A 502 7.88 -23.11 -16.20
C SER A 502 7.18 -21.89 -16.82
N THR A 503 6.89 -21.93 -18.12
CA THR A 503 5.98 -20.96 -18.73
C THR A 503 4.83 -21.64 -19.45
N GLY A 504 3.64 -21.03 -19.40
CA GLY A 504 2.42 -21.57 -19.97
C GLY A 504 1.48 -20.50 -20.49
N ALA A 505 0.24 -20.89 -20.80
CA ALA A 505 -0.80 -19.91 -21.10
C ALA A 505 -0.99 -18.97 -19.90
N CYS A 506 -1.21 -17.69 -20.18
CA CYS A 506 -1.52 -16.72 -19.12
C CYS A 506 -2.95 -16.96 -18.65
N ASP A 507 -3.12 -17.33 -17.38
CA ASP A 507 -4.40 -17.63 -16.77
C ASP A 507 -4.60 -16.76 -15.52
N LEU A 508 -5.59 -15.87 -15.60
CA LEU A 508 -5.84 -14.88 -14.56
C LEU A 508 -6.38 -15.49 -13.26
N ASP A 509 -6.86 -16.73 -13.28
CA ASP A 509 -7.41 -17.42 -12.11
C ASP A 509 -6.38 -18.35 -11.43
N ILE A 510 -5.10 -18.27 -11.82
CA ILE A 510 -4.01 -19.06 -11.23
C ILE A 510 -3.06 -18.17 -10.42
N ALA A 511 -3.16 -18.24 -9.09
CA ALA A 511 -2.29 -17.53 -8.17
C ALA A 511 -0.78 -17.88 -8.34
N GLY A 512 -0.47 -19.06 -8.89
CA GLY A 512 0.89 -19.48 -9.27
C GLY A 512 1.53 -18.65 -10.39
N GLN A 513 0.76 -17.82 -11.10
CA GLN A 513 1.25 -16.95 -12.18
C GLN A 513 1.37 -15.46 -11.78
N ILE A 514 1.21 -15.16 -10.49
CA ILE A 514 1.20 -13.78 -9.97
C ILE A 514 2.50 -13.51 -9.23
N PHE A 515 3.23 -12.48 -9.67
CA PHE A 515 4.58 -12.17 -9.18
C PHE A 515 4.74 -10.72 -8.77
N GLY A 516 5.46 -10.55 -7.65
CA GLY A 516 6.06 -9.29 -7.24
C GLY A 516 7.43 -9.13 -7.91
N LEU A 517 7.73 -7.92 -8.37
CA LEU A 517 8.98 -7.56 -9.04
C LEU A 517 9.63 -6.35 -8.34
N PRO A 518 10.93 -6.09 -8.60
CA PRO A 518 11.62 -4.93 -8.04
C PRO A 518 10.96 -3.59 -8.39
N SER A 519 11.02 -2.66 -7.44
CA SER A 519 10.52 -1.30 -7.57
C SER A 519 11.22 -0.57 -8.72
N GLY A 520 10.42 0.02 -9.63
CA GLY A 520 10.88 0.78 -10.80
C GLY A 520 10.78 0.02 -12.13
N VAL A 521 10.28 -1.22 -12.10
CA VAL A 521 9.87 -1.93 -13.32
C VAL A 521 8.61 -1.29 -13.89
N LYS A 522 8.64 -0.94 -15.18
CA LYS A 522 7.49 -0.37 -15.87
C LYS A 522 6.55 -1.49 -16.32
N LEU A 523 5.26 -1.34 -16.00
CA LEU A 523 4.23 -2.29 -16.39
C LEU A 523 3.92 -2.20 -17.89
N ALA A 524 3.58 -3.33 -18.48
CA ALA A 524 2.97 -3.44 -19.80
C ALA A 524 1.45 -3.30 -19.70
N THR A 525 0.83 -2.89 -20.82
CA THR A 525 -0.63 -2.74 -20.95
C THR A 525 -1.26 -3.91 -21.71
N GLY A 526 -2.57 -4.10 -21.56
CA GLY A 526 -3.35 -4.98 -22.43
C GLY A 526 -3.13 -6.48 -22.23
N LEU A 527 -2.97 -6.93 -20.99
CA LEU A 527 -3.04 -8.37 -20.71
C LEU A 527 -4.49 -8.88 -20.65
N ARG A 528 -5.42 -8.01 -20.25
CA ARG A 528 -6.86 -8.25 -20.24
C ARG A 528 -7.47 -8.03 -21.62
#